data_AF-C0EIV9-F1
#
_entry.id   AF-C0EIV9-F1
#
_cell.length_a   1.000
_cell.length_b   1.000
_cell.length_c   1.000
_cell.angle_alpha   90.00
_cell.angle_beta   90.00
_cell.angle_gamma   90.00
#
_symmetry.space_group_name_H-M   'P 1'
#
loop_
_entity.id
_entity.type
_entity.pdbx_description
1 polymer ?
#
loop_
_entity_poly.entity_id
_entity_poly.type
_entity_poly.pdbx_seq_one_letter_code
_entity_poly.pdbx_strand_id
1 'polypeptide(L)'
;MKSQKLNQMRTMLASLGIPVREVYVDQDFEQTPTDKPGLKRMIARLLNKEFDVFVIDSIYDLDDNFLECIKTLQHLVEHDIRVICLDNHIDSAFDASLC
;
A
#
# COMPACT_ATOMS: atom_id res chain seq x y z
N MET A 1 15.37 -1.88 -13.31
CA MET A 1 14.55 -0.85 -12.61
C MET A 1 13.62 -1.43 -11.56
N LYS A 2 12.69 -2.38 -11.89
CA LYS A 2 11.72 -2.94 -10.92
C LYS A 2 12.37 -3.49 -9.63
N SER A 3 13.51 -4.17 -9.72
CA SER A 3 14.24 -4.70 -8.55
C SER A 3 14.89 -3.63 -7.67
N GLN A 4 15.32 -2.50 -8.26
CA GLN A 4 15.97 -1.42 -7.51
C GLN A 4 14.97 -0.64 -6.68
N LYS A 5 13.80 -0.30 -7.23
CA LYS A 5 12.73 0.40 -6.50
C LYS A 5 12.24 -0.44 -5.32
N LEU A 6 11.96 -1.73 -5.55
CA LEU A 6 11.57 -2.64 -4.47
C LEU A 6 12.62 -2.74 -3.35
N ASN A 7 13.91 -2.76 -3.70
CA ASN A 7 14.99 -2.76 -2.71
C ASN A 7 15.04 -1.46 -1.91
N GLN A 8 14.83 -0.31 -2.56
CA GLN A 8 14.74 0.99 -1.87
C GLN A 8 13.56 1.04 -0.91
N MET A 9 12.38 0.56 -1.32
CA MET A 9 11.21 0.44 -0.45
C MET A 9 11.51 -0.42 0.78
N ARG A 10 12.13 -1.60 0.58
CA ARG A 10 12.53 -2.49 1.67
C ARG A 10 13.51 -1.83 2.64
N THR A 11 14.51 -1.13 2.12
CA THR A 11 15.48 -0.40 2.97
C THR A 11 14.82 0.72 3.77
N MET A 12 13.91 1.48 3.16
CA MET A 12 13.15 2.51 3.85
C MET A 12 12.28 1.91 4.96
N LEU A 13 11.51 0.87 4.66
CA LEU A 13 10.65 0.21 5.65
C LEU A 13 11.48 -0.40 6.80
N ALA A 14 12.64 -0.98 6.50
CA ALA A 14 13.57 -1.48 7.52
C ALA A 14 14.08 -0.35 8.42
N SER A 15 14.35 0.84 7.88
CA SER A 15 14.76 2.02 8.69
C SER A 15 13.66 2.53 9.62
N LEU A 16 12.39 2.26 9.29
CA LEU A 16 11.21 2.54 10.13
C LEU A 16 10.88 1.40 11.09
N GLY A 17 11.68 0.32 11.13
CA GLY A 17 11.42 -0.87 11.94
C GLY A 17 10.26 -1.72 11.43
N ILE A 18 9.85 -1.59 10.16
CA ILE A 18 8.74 -2.30 9.55
C ILE A 18 9.30 -3.48 8.72
N PRO A 19 9.19 -4.74 9.20
CA PRO A 19 9.65 -5.89 8.44
C PRO A 19 8.69 -6.21 7.29
N VAL A 20 9.21 -6.29 6.07
CA VAL A 20 8.43 -6.71 4.89
C VAL A 20 8.22 -8.22 4.93
N ARG A 21 6.98 -8.66 5.15
CA ARG A 21 6.63 -10.09 5.18
C ARG A 21 6.29 -10.64 3.79
N GLU A 22 5.56 -9.87 2.99
CA GLU A 22 5.13 -10.26 1.66
C GLU A 22 5.17 -9.08 0.69
N VAL A 23 5.30 -9.39 -0.60
CA VAL A 23 5.31 -8.41 -1.68
C VAL A 23 4.39 -8.90 -2.78
N TYR A 24 3.46 -8.04 -3.19
CA TYR A 24 2.56 -8.28 -4.31
C TYR A 24 3.00 -7.40 -5.47
N VAL A 25 3.14 -8.00 -6.66
CA VAL A 25 3.46 -7.28 -7.89
C VAL A 25 2.51 -7.77 -8.97
N ASP A 26 1.52 -6.95 -9.32
CA ASP A 26 0.69 -7.20 -10.49
C ASP A 26 1.53 -6.80 -11.73
N GLN A 27 2.14 -7.78 -12.42
CA GLN A 27 2.89 -7.54 -13.65
C GLN A 27 1.94 -7.55 -14.86
N ASP A 28 2.16 -6.60 -15.78
CA ASP A 28 1.67 -6.60 -17.16
C ASP A 28 0.14 -6.59 -17.38
N PHE A 29 -0.61 -5.90 -16.53
CA PHE A 29 -1.99 -5.53 -16.88
C PHE A 29 -1.98 -4.27 -17.74
N GLU A 30 -2.09 -4.47 -19.05
CA GLU A 30 -2.46 -3.44 -20.01
C GLU A 30 -3.73 -2.74 -19.54
N GLN A 31 -3.59 -1.50 -19.05
CA GLN A 31 -4.54 -0.37 -19.12
C GLN A 31 -6.04 -0.69 -19.15
N THR A 32 -6.48 -1.70 -18.39
CA THR A 32 -7.89 -2.07 -18.23
C THR A 32 -8.20 -2.05 -16.73
N PRO A 33 -9.13 -1.21 -16.25
CA PRO A 33 -9.14 -0.81 -14.84
C PRO A 33 -9.50 -1.88 -13.80
N THR A 34 -9.88 -3.10 -14.15
CA THR A 34 -10.92 -3.74 -13.33
C THR A 34 -10.52 -4.98 -12.52
N ASP A 35 -9.41 -5.66 -12.84
CA ASP A 35 -9.00 -6.84 -12.09
C ASP A 35 -7.51 -6.85 -11.76
N LYS A 36 -7.17 -6.28 -10.59
CA LYS A 36 -5.89 -6.46 -9.89
C LYS A 36 -6.05 -7.59 -8.86
N PRO A 37 -5.94 -8.89 -9.25
CA PRO A 37 -6.20 -10.01 -8.36
C PRO A 37 -5.20 -10.12 -7.22
N GLY A 38 -3.94 -9.69 -7.42
CA GLY A 38 -2.93 -9.59 -6.37
C GLY A 38 -3.36 -8.60 -5.30
N LEU A 39 -3.74 -7.38 -5.72
CA LEU A 39 -4.28 -6.36 -4.82
C LEU A 39 -5.52 -6.83 -4.06
N LYS A 40 -6.52 -7.42 -4.73
CA LYS A 40 -7.74 -7.93 -4.08
C LYS A 40 -7.43 -8.98 -3.01
N ARG A 41 -6.51 -9.91 -3.31
CA ARG A 41 -6.07 -10.92 -2.35
C ARG A 41 -5.37 -10.30 -1.14
N MET A 42 -4.48 -9.34 -1.38
CA MET A 42 -3.77 -8.64 -0.31
C MET A 42 -4.72 -7.87 0.60
N ILE A 43 -5.68 -7.12 0.05
CA ILE A 43 -6.71 -6.40 0.81
C ILE A 43 -7.52 -7.37 1.68
N ALA A 44 -7.96 -8.50 1.14
CA ALA A 44 -8.72 -9.49 1.92
C ALA A 44 -7.91 -10.01 3.13
N ARG A 45 -6.60 -10.25 2.95
CA ARG A 45 -5.72 -10.71 4.04
C ARG A 45 -5.44 -9.63 5.08
N LEU A 46 -5.30 -8.38 4.66
CA LEU A 46 -5.22 -7.22 5.55
C LEU A 46 -6.50 -7.11 6.41
N LEU A 47 -7.68 -7.21 5.79
CA LEU A 47 -8.96 -7.17 6.51
C LEU A 47 -9.16 -8.37 7.44
N ASN A 48 -8.55 -9.52 7.15
CA ASN A 48 -8.47 -10.67 8.05
C ASN A 48 -7.41 -10.52 9.16
N LYS A 49 -6.78 -9.34 9.29
CA LYS A 49 -5.75 -9.01 10.31
C LYS A 49 -4.52 -9.92 10.24
N GLU A 50 -4.19 -10.45 9.06
CA GLU A 50 -2.92 -11.17 8.86
C GLU A 50 -1.71 -10.21 8.85
N PHE A 51 -1.97 -8.94 8.55
CA PHE A 51 -0.98 -7.86 8.49
C PHE A 51 -1.60 -6.56 9.01
N ASP A 52 -0.78 -5.75 9.68
CA ASP A 52 -1.20 -4.47 10.27
C ASP A 52 -0.74 -3.25 9.46
N VAL A 53 0.13 -3.45 8.47
CA VAL A 53 0.71 -2.38 7.66
C VAL A 53 0.55 -2.70 6.19
N PHE A 54 -0.05 -1.78 5.46
CA PHE A 54 -0.18 -1.78 4.02
C PHE A 54 0.74 -0.73 3.41
N VAL A 55 1.58 -1.13 2.46
CA VAL A 55 2.52 -0.23 1.80
C VAL A 55 2.29 -0.26 0.30
N ILE A 56 2.10 0.91 -0.29
CA ILE A 56 2.01 1.11 -1.74
C ILE A 56 2.98 2.21 -2.17
N ASP A 57 3.33 2.17 -3.43
CA ASP A 57 4.26 3.11 -4.00
C ASP A 57 3.52 4.43 -4.33
N SER A 58 2.49 4.35 -5.18
CA SER A 58 1.57 5.45 -5.50
C SER A 58 0.13 5.07 -5.16
N ILE A 59 -0.71 6.05 -4.78
CA ILE A 59 -2.15 5.83 -4.58
C ILE A 59 -2.83 5.26 -5.82
N TYR A 60 -2.33 5.60 -7.02
CA TYR A 60 -2.88 5.13 -8.30
C TYR A 60 -2.51 3.67 -8.61
N ASP A 61 -1.66 3.05 -7.80
CA ASP A 61 -1.46 1.60 -7.84
C ASP A 61 -2.71 0.84 -7.39
N LEU A 62 -3.66 1.51 -6.71
CA LEU A 62 -4.95 0.95 -6.33
C LEU A 62 -5.94 0.94 -7.49
N ASP A 63 -6.22 2.12 -8.05
CA ASP A 63 -7.17 2.35 -9.14
C ASP A 63 -6.78 3.63 -9.90
N ASP A 64 -7.30 3.81 -11.11
CA ASP A 64 -7.14 5.06 -11.85
C ASP A 64 -8.09 6.16 -11.30
N ASN A 65 -9.18 5.75 -10.66
CA ASN A 65 -10.13 6.64 -10.02
C ASN A 65 -9.64 7.06 -8.62
N PHE A 66 -9.28 8.33 -8.48
CA PHE A 66 -8.80 8.90 -7.22
C PHE A 66 -9.79 8.72 -6.06
N LEU A 67 -11.11 8.87 -6.29
CA LEU A 67 -12.10 8.72 -5.23
C LEU A 67 -12.16 7.28 -4.72
N GLU A 68 -12.09 6.29 -5.61
CA GLU A 68 -12.05 4.87 -5.23
C GLU A 68 -10.75 4.50 -4.51
N CYS A 69 -9.62 5.11 -4.89
CA CYS A 69 -8.36 4.99 -4.16
C CYS A 69 -8.52 5.47 -2.72
N ILE A 70 -9.04 6.69 -2.52
CA ILE A 70 -9.21 7.27 -1.17
C ILE A 70 -10.18 6.44 -0.33
N LYS A 71 -11.31 5.98 -0.89
CA LYS A 71 -12.25 5.09 -0.17
C LYS A 71 -11.56 3.81 0.30
N THR A 72 -10.74 3.19 -0.56
CA THR A 72 -9.99 1.98 -0.22
C THR A 72 -9.02 2.27 0.94
N LEU A 73 -8.25 3.36 0.86
CA LEU A 73 -7.30 3.72 1.90
C LEU A 73 -7.98 4.04 3.23
N GLN A 74 -9.08 4.80 3.21
CA GLN A 74 -9.88 5.11 4.39
C GLN A 74 -10.43 3.83 5.02
N HIS A 75 -10.98 2.92 4.22
CA HIS A 75 -11.50 1.64 4.70
C HIS A 75 -10.43 0.82 5.42
N LEU A 76 -9.19 0.80 4.91
CA LEU A 76 -8.08 0.12 5.58
C LEU A 76 -7.74 0.78 6.92
N VAL A 77 -7.66 2.11 6.97
CA VAL A 77 -7.39 2.86 8.22
C VAL A 77 -8.50 2.64 9.26
N GLU A 78 -9.77 2.63 8.85
CA GLU A 78 -10.91 2.31 9.71
C GLU A 78 -10.85 0.89 10.29
N HIS A 79 -10.12 -0.01 9.63
CA HIS A 79 -9.83 -1.36 10.09
C HIS A 79 -8.45 -1.45 10.75
N ASP A 80 -7.96 -0.39 11.40
CA ASP A 80 -6.68 -0.32 12.11
C ASP A 80 -5.46 -0.77 11.31
N ILE A 81 -5.51 -0.69 9.98
CA ILE A 81 -4.38 -0.99 9.11
C ILE A 81 -3.66 0.32 8.83
N ARG A 82 -2.37 0.39 9.20
CA ARG A 82 -1.52 1.52 8.85
C ARG A 82 -1.28 1.51 7.35
N VAL A 83 -1.58 2.63 6.70
CA VAL A 83 -1.33 2.84 5.28
C VAL A 83 -0.10 3.71 5.10
N ILE A 84 0.86 3.24 4.31
CA ILE A 84 2.03 4.02 3.87
C ILE A 84 2.01 4.11 2.34
N CYS A 85 2.00 5.33 1.81
CA CYS A 85 2.10 5.59 0.39
C CYS A 85 3.33 6.46 0.11
N LEU A 86 4.30 5.90 -0.61
CA LEU A 86 5.66 6.43 -0.68
C LEU A 86 5.79 7.66 -1.57
N ASP A 87 5.34 7.58 -2.82
CA ASP A 87 5.38 8.67 -3.81
C ASP A 87 4.44 9.82 -3.40
N ASN A 88 3.40 9.52 -2.62
CA ASN A 88 2.47 10.51 -2.08
C ASN A 88 2.87 11.07 -0.71
N HIS A 89 3.95 10.54 -0.09
CA HIS A 89 4.42 10.94 1.24
C HIS A 89 3.33 10.85 2.33
N ILE A 90 2.50 9.82 2.27
CA ILE A 90 1.45 9.56 3.25
C ILE A 90 1.89 8.44 4.19
N ASP A 91 1.68 8.65 5.47
CA ASP A 91 1.74 7.60 6.49
C ASP A 91 0.59 7.85 7.46
N SER A 92 -0.39 6.94 7.50
CA SER A 92 -1.60 7.14 8.30
C SER A 92 -1.35 7.02 9.80
N ALA A 93 -0.19 6.52 10.22
CA ALA A 93 0.23 6.53 11.62
C ALA A 93 1.05 7.77 11.98
N PHE A 94 1.32 8.67 11.02
CA PHE A 94 1.98 9.93 11.30
C PHE A 94 1.02 10.82 12.11
N ASP A 95 1.34 11.02 13.37
CA ASP A 95 0.55 11.86 14.25
C ASP A 95 0.72 13.33 13.87
N ALA A 96 -0.39 13.99 13.51
CA ALA A 96 -0.41 15.43 13.21
C ALA A 96 -0.07 16.30 14.43
N SER A 97 0.02 15.72 15.64
CA SER A 97 0.42 16.40 16.87
C SER A 97 1.92 16.77 16.95
N LEU A 98 2.75 16.27 16.01
CA LEU A 98 4.19 16.54 15.95
C LEU A 98 4.58 17.69 14.99
N CYS A 99 3.60 18.44 14.47
CA CYS A 99 3.79 19.62 13.61
C CYS A 99 3.61 20.94 14.38
#